data_AF-A0A536WNB4-F1
#
_entry.id   AF-A0A536WNB4-F1
#
_cell.length_a   1.000
_cell.length_b   1.000
_cell.length_c   1.000
_cell.angle_alpha   90.00
_cell.angle_beta   90.00
_cell.angle_gamma   90.00
#
_symmetry.space_group_name_H-M   'P 1'
#
loop_
_entity.id
_entity.type
_entity.pdbx_description
1 polymer ?
#
loop_
_entity_poly.entity_id
_entity_poly.type
_entity_poly.pdbx_seq_one_letter_code
_entity_poly.pdbx_strand_id
1 'polypeptide(L)'
;IGVGSRDLDERVGGLGMLAAIDALDADALTRTLVLISKPPAPRVAREVLERVRRSAKRTVVCFLGSEEPTLARTLTQAAETAIGRKLDHTPVALRKVHGAVRGLYCGGTLAAEAALILRDAGAPGECVDLGDDRYTRGRPHPMIEPELRNEHIVRAAADPAVGVLLFDVMLGYGAHADPAGVLIAALKGAQKPAIASVTGTEQDPQRWSLQVAALRAAGVHVTPSNAHAAMLAASVVS
;
A
#
# COMPACT_ATOMS: atom_id res chain seq x y z
N ILE A 1 -2.41 14.57 -4.26
CA ILE A 1 -3.67 15.16 -3.74
C ILE A 1 -4.58 14.01 -3.33
N GLY A 2 -5.02 13.96 -2.08
CA GLY A 2 -5.97 12.95 -1.61
C GLY A 2 -7.40 13.39 -1.92
N VAL A 3 -8.17 12.56 -2.61
CA VAL A 3 -9.55 12.88 -3.05
C VAL A 3 -10.62 12.21 -2.18
N GLY A 4 -10.21 11.35 -1.25
CA GLY A 4 -11.10 10.58 -0.38
C GLY A 4 -11.33 9.15 -0.90
N SER A 5 -11.56 8.21 0.01
CA SER A 5 -11.65 6.77 -0.29
C SER A 5 -12.84 6.38 -1.17
N ARG A 6 -13.90 7.21 -1.18
CA ARG A 6 -15.17 6.96 -1.87
C ARG A 6 -15.34 7.83 -3.12
N ASP A 7 -14.36 8.64 -3.47
CA ASP A 7 -14.50 9.62 -4.55
C ASP A 7 -14.85 8.96 -5.89
N LEU A 8 -14.26 7.80 -6.18
CA LEU A 8 -14.51 7.07 -7.42
C LEU A 8 -15.68 6.08 -7.35
N ASP A 9 -16.49 6.13 -6.29
CA ASP A 9 -17.77 5.43 -6.25
C ASP A 9 -18.75 6.08 -7.23
N GLU A 10 -19.66 5.28 -7.81
CA GLU A 10 -20.72 5.76 -8.71
C GLU A 10 -21.56 6.90 -8.11
N ARG A 11 -21.77 6.86 -6.78
CA ARG A 11 -22.58 7.85 -6.06
C ARG A 11 -21.90 9.23 -5.95
N VAL A 12 -20.57 9.25 -5.95
CA VAL A 12 -19.79 10.50 -5.83
C VAL A 12 -19.39 11.01 -7.21
N GLY A 13 -19.05 10.10 -8.15
CA GLY A 13 -18.81 10.45 -9.54
C GLY A 13 -17.40 10.96 -9.84
N GLY A 14 -16.43 10.75 -8.94
CA GLY A 14 -15.02 11.14 -9.16
C GLY A 14 -14.78 12.64 -9.19
N LEU A 15 -15.66 13.44 -8.58
CA LEU A 15 -15.59 14.90 -8.59
C LEU A 15 -14.25 15.42 -8.05
N GLY A 16 -13.74 14.82 -6.97
CA GLY A 16 -12.45 15.19 -6.39
C GLY A 16 -11.28 14.87 -7.31
N MET A 17 -11.28 13.67 -7.92
CA MET A 17 -10.27 13.27 -8.91
C MET A 17 -10.27 14.20 -10.12
N LEU A 18 -11.45 14.47 -10.70
CA LEU A 18 -11.57 15.34 -11.87
C LEU A 18 -11.08 16.76 -11.56
N ALA A 19 -11.50 17.33 -10.43
CA ALA A 19 -11.03 18.65 -9.99
C ALA A 19 -9.51 18.67 -9.72
N ALA A 20 -8.95 17.60 -9.14
CA ALA A 20 -7.51 17.48 -8.92
C ALA A 20 -6.74 17.42 -10.25
N ILE A 21 -7.26 16.71 -11.26
CA ILE A 21 -6.69 16.69 -12.60
C ILE A 21 -6.71 18.09 -13.22
N ASP A 22 -7.84 18.81 -13.14
CA ASP A 22 -7.95 20.18 -13.65
C ASP A 22 -6.96 21.14 -12.99
N ALA A 23 -6.87 21.10 -11.66
CA ALA A 23 -5.93 21.95 -10.91
C ALA A 23 -4.47 21.64 -11.26
N LEU A 24 -4.10 20.35 -11.32
CA LEU A 24 -2.74 19.93 -11.64
C LEU A 24 -2.41 20.14 -13.12
N ASP A 25 -3.38 20.11 -14.03
CA ASP A 25 -3.18 20.46 -15.45
C ASP A 25 -2.87 21.95 -15.61
N ALA A 26 -3.53 22.82 -14.85
CA ALA A 26 -3.30 24.26 -14.88
C ALA A 26 -1.96 24.68 -14.25
N ASP A 27 -1.40 23.86 -13.35
CA ASP A 27 -0.13 24.18 -12.68
C ASP A 27 1.09 24.02 -13.61
N ALA A 28 1.78 25.11 -13.91
CA ALA A 28 2.95 25.10 -14.79
C ALA A 28 4.13 24.25 -14.27
N LEU A 29 4.20 23.99 -12.96
CA LEU A 29 5.28 23.19 -12.37
C LEU A 29 5.04 21.69 -12.51
N THR A 30 3.78 21.26 -12.61
CA THR A 30 3.42 19.86 -12.79
C THR A 30 3.71 19.41 -14.23
N ARG A 31 4.61 18.43 -14.38
CA ARG A 31 5.00 17.85 -15.68
C ARG A 31 4.39 16.47 -15.95
N THR A 32 4.04 15.74 -14.91
CA THR A 32 3.52 14.37 -15.01
C THR A 32 2.44 14.17 -13.97
N LEU A 33 1.30 13.63 -14.40
CA LEU A 33 0.21 13.22 -13.52
C LEU A 33 0.33 11.72 -13.24
N VAL A 34 0.17 11.33 -11.98
CA VAL A 34 0.08 9.92 -11.58
C VAL A 34 -1.22 9.75 -10.79
N LEU A 35 -2.18 9.08 -11.40
CA LEU A 35 -3.50 8.82 -10.81
C LEU A 35 -3.49 7.42 -10.23
N ILE A 36 -3.89 7.29 -8.97
CA ILE A 36 -3.88 6.01 -8.27
C ILE A 36 -5.24 5.80 -7.60
N SER A 37 -5.86 4.66 -7.82
CA SER A 37 -7.04 4.25 -7.08
C SER A 37 -7.18 2.73 -6.98
N LYS A 38 -7.97 2.29 -6.00
CA LYS A 38 -8.66 0.99 -6.07
C LYS A 38 -9.56 0.96 -7.34
N PRO A 39 -10.02 -0.22 -7.80
CA PRO A 39 -10.91 -0.31 -8.97
C PRO A 39 -12.09 0.68 -8.86
N PRO A 40 -12.20 1.68 -9.76
CA PRO A 40 -13.30 2.63 -9.75
C PRO A 40 -14.60 2.00 -10.27
N ALA A 41 -15.73 2.67 -10.04
CA ALA A 41 -16.95 2.32 -10.76
C ALA A 41 -16.75 2.47 -12.28
N PRO A 42 -17.26 1.54 -13.14
CA PRO A 42 -16.95 1.54 -14.57
C PRO A 42 -17.27 2.85 -15.30
N ARG A 43 -18.37 3.52 -14.93
CA ARG A 43 -18.71 4.82 -15.50
C ARG A 43 -17.69 5.88 -15.11
N VAL A 44 -17.37 6.00 -13.83
CA VAL A 44 -16.39 6.97 -13.31
C VAL A 44 -15.00 6.72 -13.93
N ALA A 45 -14.62 5.45 -14.12
CA ALA A 45 -13.40 5.08 -14.82
C ALA A 45 -13.34 5.70 -16.23
N ARG A 46 -14.43 5.58 -17.00
CA ARG A 46 -14.51 6.16 -18.35
C ARG A 46 -14.40 7.67 -18.32
N GLU A 47 -15.11 8.34 -17.42
CA GLU A 47 -15.09 9.81 -17.28
C GLU A 47 -13.68 10.32 -16.93
N VAL A 48 -12.99 9.67 -15.98
CA VAL A 48 -11.60 10.00 -15.62
C VAL A 48 -10.66 9.78 -16.82
N LEU A 49 -10.76 8.65 -17.51
CA LEU A 49 -9.91 8.36 -18.67
C LEU A 49 -10.16 9.32 -19.83
N GLU A 50 -11.41 9.69 -20.10
CA GLU A 50 -11.76 10.72 -21.09
C GLU A 50 -11.18 12.08 -20.73
N ARG A 51 -11.22 12.46 -19.45
CA ARG A 51 -10.61 13.71 -18.98
C ARG A 51 -9.09 13.68 -19.14
N VAL A 52 -8.44 12.58 -18.79
CA VAL A 52 -6.98 12.40 -18.93
C VAL A 52 -6.55 12.50 -20.38
N ARG A 53 -7.31 11.94 -21.34
CA ARG A 53 -7.01 12.04 -22.78
C ARG A 53 -6.96 13.47 -23.31
N ARG A 54 -7.60 14.42 -22.61
CA ARG A 54 -7.59 15.85 -22.97
C ARG A 54 -6.45 16.62 -22.30
N SER A 55 -5.72 16.01 -21.37
CA SER A 55 -4.55 16.62 -20.75
C SER A 55 -3.38 16.66 -21.74
N ALA A 56 -2.68 17.79 -21.79
CA ALA A 56 -1.42 17.90 -22.52
C ALA A 56 -0.24 17.29 -21.73
N LYS A 57 -0.45 16.89 -20.48
CA LYS A 57 0.59 16.38 -19.60
C LYS A 57 0.69 14.87 -19.71
N ARG A 58 1.93 14.38 -19.61
CA ARG A 58 2.18 12.95 -19.50
C ARG A 58 1.42 12.42 -18.29
N THR A 59 0.61 11.40 -18.49
CA THR A 59 -0.25 10.85 -17.44
C THR A 59 -0.06 9.35 -17.32
N VAL A 60 0.12 8.88 -16.08
CA VAL A 60 0.11 7.47 -15.72
C VAL A 60 -1.12 7.21 -14.85
N VAL A 61 -1.93 6.24 -15.24
CA VAL A 61 -3.13 5.87 -14.50
C VAL A 61 -2.95 4.47 -13.94
N CYS A 62 -3.18 4.32 -12.65
CA CYS A 62 -3.18 3.07 -11.94
C CYS A 62 -4.55 2.82 -11.32
N PHE A 63 -5.34 2.01 -12.00
CA PHE A 63 -6.52 1.36 -11.42
C PHE A 63 -6.07 -0.03 -11.01
N LEU A 64 -5.92 -0.25 -9.70
CA LEU A 64 -5.34 -1.47 -9.18
C LEU A 64 -5.99 -2.72 -9.76
N GLY A 65 -5.20 -3.65 -10.27
CA GLY A 65 -5.71 -4.90 -10.85
C GLY A 65 -6.40 -4.76 -12.19
N SER A 66 -6.30 -3.60 -12.86
CA SER A 66 -6.80 -3.47 -14.23
C SER A 66 -6.10 -4.43 -15.19
N GLU A 67 -6.87 -4.96 -16.14
CA GLU A 67 -6.39 -5.76 -17.27
C GLU A 67 -6.16 -4.90 -18.54
N GLU A 68 -6.45 -3.59 -18.47
CA GLU A 68 -6.25 -2.68 -19.59
C GLU A 68 -4.74 -2.45 -19.81
N PRO A 69 -4.17 -2.81 -20.98
CA PRO A 69 -2.72 -2.80 -21.20
C PRO A 69 -2.06 -1.42 -21.05
N THR A 70 -2.86 -0.35 -21.19
CA THR A 70 -2.41 1.04 -21.08
C THR A 70 -2.38 1.57 -19.65
N LEU A 71 -2.93 0.83 -18.69
CA LEU A 71 -3.01 1.21 -17.28
C LEU A 71 -2.01 0.41 -16.45
N ALA A 72 -1.46 1.03 -15.41
CA ALA A 72 -0.65 0.33 -14.43
C ALA A 72 -1.54 -0.53 -13.53
N ARG A 73 -1.21 -1.81 -13.41
CA ARG A 73 -1.90 -2.79 -12.57
C ARG A 73 -1.52 -2.66 -11.09
N THR A 74 -0.28 -2.25 -10.83
CA THR A 74 0.30 -2.12 -9.47
C THR A 74 0.87 -0.73 -9.25
N LEU A 75 0.97 -0.32 -7.99
CA LEU A 75 1.61 0.93 -7.57
C LEU A 75 3.08 0.96 -7.98
N THR A 76 3.76 -0.19 -7.92
CA THR A 76 5.15 -0.31 -8.39
C THR A 76 5.25 -0.05 -9.89
N GLN A 77 4.39 -0.67 -10.70
CA GLN A 77 4.36 -0.42 -12.13
C GLN A 77 4.01 1.05 -12.45
N ALA A 78 3.09 1.66 -11.70
CA ALA A 78 2.74 3.06 -11.85
C ALA A 78 3.96 3.97 -11.59
N ALA A 79 4.67 3.72 -10.48
CA ALA A 79 5.88 4.46 -10.12
C ALA A 79 6.98 4.30 -11.18
N GLU A 80 7.29 3.07 -11.59
CA GLU A 80 8.31 2.76 -12.61
C GLU A 80 7.97 3.41 -13.96
N THR A 81 6.70 3.36 -14.35
CA THR A 81 6.23 4.03 -15.57
C THR A 81 6.42 5.53 -15.44
N ALA A 82 6.04 6.13 -14.31
CA ALA A 82 6.18 7.56 -14.09
C ALA A 82 7.64 8.02 -14.15
N ILE A 83 8.57 7.30 -13.52
CA ILE A 83 10.00 7.66 -13.49
C ILE A 83 10.80 7.17 -14.69
N GLY A 84 10.23 6.28 -15.51
CA GLY A 84 10.88 5.74 -16.71
C GLY A 84 12.01 4.74 -16.43
N ARG A 85 12.05 4.14 -15.24
CA ARG A 85 13.04 3.11 -14.86
C ARG A 85 12.46 2.12 -13.87
N LYS A 86 13.04 0.93 -13.81
CA LYS A 86 12.73 -0.09 -12.82
C LYS A 86 13.24 0.30 -11.43
N LEU A 87 12.54 -0.14 -10.40
CA LEU A 87 13.06 -0.05 -9.04
C LEU A 87 14.14 -1.12 -8.85
N ASP A 88 15.27 -0.73 -8.26
CA ASP A 88 16.30 -1.68 -7.88
C ASP A 88 15.76 -2.60 -6.78
N HIS A 89 15.61 -3.88 -7.11
CA HIS A 89 15.17 -4.89 -6.16
C HIS A 89 15.87 -6.22 -6.44
N THR A 90 16.61 -6.70 -5.46
CA THR A 90 17.10 -8.08 -5.43
C THR A 90 16.22 -8.86 -4.47
N PRO A 91 15.46 -9.87 -4.96
CA PRO A 91 14.64 -10.72 -4.11
C PRO A 91 15.50 -11.41 -3.05
N VAL A 92 15.01 -11.44 -1.81
CA VAL A 92 15.62 -12.21 -0.72
C VAL A 92 15.00 -13.59 -0.72
N ALA A 93 15.83 -14.64 -0.71
CA ALA A 93 15.36 -15.99 -0.52
C ALA A 93 15.14 -16.26 0.98
N LEU A 94 13.88 -16.45 1.38
CA LEU A 94 13.53 -16.87 2.74
C LEU A 94 13.14 -18.35 2.74
N ARG A 95 13.31 -18.99 3.89
CA ARG A 95 12.91 -20.39 4.08
C ARG A 95 11.39 -20.50 3.93
N LYS A 96 10.92 -21.52 3.21
CA LYS A 96 9.50 -21.86 3.11
C LYS A 96 8.89 -22.13 4.48
N VAL A 97 7.66 -21.67 4.68
CA VAL A 97 6.88 -21.88 5.91
C VAL A 97 5.49 -22.40 5.57
N HIS A 98 4.94 -23.23 6.45
CA HIS A 98 3.55 -23.66 6.35
C HIS A 98 2.61 -22.57 6.84
N GLY A 99 1.42 -22.49 6.24
CA GLY A 99 0.36 -21.57 6.62
C GLY A 99 0.17 -20.42 5.65
N ALA A 100 -0.73 -19.51 6.00
CA ALA A 100 -1.17 -18.41 5.14
C ALA A 100 -0.44 -17.09 5.43
N VAL A 101 -0.43 -16.18 4.46
CA VAL A 101 -0.02 -14.79 4.65
C VAL A 101 -1.13 -14.03 5.39
N ARG A 102 -0.76 -13.29 6.43
CA ARG A 102 -1.63 -12.33 7.10
C ARG A 102 -1.12 -10.91 6.88
N GLY A 103 -1.73 -10.21 5.94
CA GLY A 103 -1.52 -8.78 5.71
C GLY A 103 -2.33 -7.93 6.68
N LEU A 104 -1.68 -7.04 7.44
CA LEU A 104 -2.33 -6.14 8.40
C LEU A 104 -1.97 -4.71 8.02
N TYR A 105 -2.86 -4.04 7.29
CA TYR A 105 -2.57 -2.78 6.61
C TYR A 105 -3.27 -1.59 7.26
N CYS A 106 -2.61 -0.42 7.24
CA CYS A 106 -3.26 0.86 7.54
C CYS A 106 -3.78 1.55 6.26
N GLY A 107 -3.12 1.35 5.12
CA GLY A 107 -3.46 1.95 3.84
C GLY A 107 -4.28 1.02 2.96
N GLY A 108 -5.56 1.33 2.74
CA GLY A 108 -6.46 0.49 1.96
C GLY A 108 -6.05 0.21 0.51
N THR A 109 -5.37 1.15 -0.14
CA THR A 109 -4.82 0.94 -1.49
C THR A 109 -3.65 -0.05 -1.47
N LEU A 110 -2.80 0.01 -0.44
CA LEU A 110 -1.68 -0.93 -0.25
C LEU A 110 -2.20 -2.34 0.08
N ALA A 111 -3.23 -2.42 0.93
CA ALA A 111 -3.92 -3.66 1.24
C ALA A 111 -4.51 -4.32 -0.02
N ALA A 112 -5.16 -3.53 -0.89
CA ALA A 112 -5.75 -4.01 -2.13
C ALA A 112 -4.69 -4.51 -3.13
N GLU A 113 -3.58 -3.78 -3.29
CA GLU A 113 -2.46 -4.22 -4.13
C GLU A 113 -1.84 -5.53 -3.63
N ALA A 114 -1.65 -5.67 -2.30
CA ALA A 114 -1.12 -6.89 -1.73
C ALA A 114 -2.06 -8.08 -1.92
N ALA A 115 -3.36 -7.91 -1.67
CA ALA A 115 -4.37 -8.94 -1.90
C ALA A 115 -4.40 -9.41 -3.36
N LEU A 116 -4.32 -8.47 -4.31
CA LEU A 116 -4.21 -8.74 -5.74
C LEU A 116 -3.01 -9.64 -6.05
N ILE A 117 -1.83 -9.29 -5.53
CA ILE A 117 -0.58 -10.04 -5.76
C ILE A 117 -0.63 -11.44 -5.15
N LEU A 118 -1.15 -11.59 -3.93
CA LEU A 118 -1.29 -12.89 -3.29
C LEU A 118 -2.22 -13.80 -4.11
N ARG A 119 -3.36 -13.25 -4.57
CA ARG A 119 -4.33 -13.98 -5.40
C ARG A 119 -3.72 -14.40 -6.73
N ASP A 120 -3.06 -13.49 -7.44
CA ASP A 120 -2.45 -13.77 -8.73
C ASP A 120 -1.33 -14.82 -8.62
N ALA A 121 -0.66 -14.90 -7.46
CA ALA A 121 0.33 -15.94 -7.15
C ALA A 121 -0.27 -17.27 -6.65
N GLY A 122 -1.59 -17.35 -6.44
CA GLY A 122 -2.24 -18.52 -5.82
C GLY A 122 -1.80 -18.78 -4.37
N ALA A 123 -1.22 -17.78 -3.69
CA ALA A 123 -0.72 -17.92 -2.34
C ALA A 123 -1.86 -17.86 -1.31
N PRO A 124 -1.92 -18.78 -0.32
CA PRO A 124 -2.91 -18.70 0.74
C PRO A 124 -2.66 -17.45 1.59
N GLY A 125 -3.69 -16.64 1.78
CA GLY A 125 -3.58 -15.45 2.62
C GLY A 125 -4.68 -14.45 2.43
N GLU A 126 -4.72 -13.49 3.34
CA GLU A 126 -5.62 -12.34 3.26
C GLU A 126 -4.91 -11.08 3.73
N CYS A 127 -5.31 -9.94 3.16
CA CYS A 127 -4.83 -8.62 3.53
C CYS A 127 -6.01 -7.80 4.09
N VAL A 128 -5.90 -7.38 5.34
CA VAL A 128 -6.93 -6.63 6.05
C VAL A 128 -6.58 -5.15 6.01
N ASP A 129 -7.48 -4.34 5.46
CA ASP A 129 -7.46 -2.88 5.59
C ASP A 129 -8.05 -2.50 6.96
N LEU A 130 -7.18 -2.24 7.93
CA LEU A 130 -7.56 -1.80 9.28
C LEU A 130 -7.91 -0.31 9.33
N GLY A 131 -7.65 0.43 8.25
CA GLY A 131 -8.06 1.81 8.09
C GLY A 131 -9.53 1.98 7.70
N ASP A 132 -10.18 0.91 7.25
CA ASP A 132 -11.58 0.91 6.85
C ASP A 132 -12.52 1.33 7.99
N ASP A 133 -13.61 2.04 7.63
CA ASP A 133 -14.62 2.55 8.55
C ASP A 133 -15.19 1.46 9.49
N ARG A 134 -15.20 0.20 9.05
CA ARG A 134 -15.65 -0.94 9.88
C ARG A 134 -14.79 -1.15 11.14
N TYR A 135 -13.51 -0.76 11.10
CA TYR A 135 -12.58 -0.90 12.22
C TYR A 135 -12.35 0.42 12.97
N THR A 136 -12.53 1.55 12.29
CA THR A 136 -12.24 2.88 12.83
C THR A 136 -13.47 3.60 13.38
N ARG A 137 -14.64 2.94 13.39
CA ARG A 137 -15.85 3.52 14.01
C ARG A 137 -15.66 3.73 15.51
N GLY A 138 -15.54 4.99 15.93
CA GLY A 138 -15.33 5.37 17.32
C GLY A 138 -13.89 5.18 17.82
N ARG A 139 -12.93 4.89 16.93
CA ARG A 139 -11.50 4.79 17.24
C ARG A 139 -10.70 5.65 16.24
N PRO A 140 -9.54 6.21 16.61
CA PRO A 140 -8.67 6.86 15.63
C PRO A 140 -8.19 5.87 14.56
N HIS A 141 -7.87 6.38 13.38
CA HIS A 141 -7.31 5.57 12.29
C HIS A 141 -5.96 4.95 12.71
N PRO A 142 -5.65 3.68 12.34
CA PRO A 142 -4.44 2.97 12.81
C PRO A 142 -3.11 3.57 12.34
N MET A 143 -3.14 4.46 11.33
CA MET A 143 -1.99 5.26 10.95
C MET A 143 -1.64 6.32 12.02
N ILE A 144 -2.64 6.84 12.73
CA ILE A 144 -2.52 7.85 13.78
C ILE A 144 -2.25 7.14 15.12
N GLU A 145 -3.15 6.22 15.49
CA GLU A 145 -3.09 5.45 16.75
C GLU A 145 -3.01 3.94 16.45
N PRO A 146 -1.82 3.33 16.46
CA PRO A 146 -1.59 1.96 16.02
C PRO A 146 -2.12 0.87 16.96
N GLU A 147 -2.67 1.19 18.14
CA GLU A 147 -3.14 0.19 19.11
C GLU A 147 -4.07 -0.87 18.49
N LEU A 148 -5.06 -0.46 17.70
CA LEU A 148 -5.95 -1.39 16.98
C LEU A 148 -5.14 -2.40 16.14
N ARG A 149 -4.14 -1.91 15.39
CA ARG A 149 -3.30 -2.77 14.56
C ARG A 149 -2.45 -3.72 15.40
N ASN A 150 -1.93 -3.25 16.53
CA ASN A 150 -1.13 -4.07 17.44
C ASN A 150 -1.92 -5.26 17.98
N GLU A 151 -3.20 -5.08 18.33
CA GLU A 151 -4.07 -6.18 18.74
C GLU A 151 -4.17 -7.26 17.65
N HIS A 152 -4.33 -6.85 16.39
CA HIS A 152 -4.38 -7.76 15.24
C HIS A 152 -3.03 -8.45 14.99
N ILE A 153 -1.91 -7.75 15.19
CA ILE A 153 -0.57 -8.33 15.08
C ILE A 153 -0.38 -9.47 16.08
N VAL A 154 -0.70 -9.23 17.35
CA VAL A 154 -0.53 -10.24 18.41
C VAL A 154 -1.39 -11.47 18.13
N ARG A 155 -2.66 -11.29 17.72
CA ARG A 155 -3.55 -12.41 17.34
C ARG A 155 -2.98 -13.20 16.17
N ALA A 156 -2.54 -12.52 15.10
CA ALA A 156 -1.95 -13.16 13.93
C ALA A 156 -0.62 -13.88 14.24
N ALA A 157 0.18 -13.32 15.15
CA ALA A 157 1.43 -13.94 15.59
C ALA A 157 1.17 -15.24 16.36
N ALA A 158 0.08 -15.32 17.13
CA ALA A 158 -0.30 -16.52 17.88
C ALA A 158 -1.05 -17.59 17.06
N ASP A 159 -1.64 -17.21 15.92
CA ASP A 159 -2.47 -18.12 15.11
C ASP A 159 -1.62 -19.17 14.35
N PRO A 160 -1.72 -20.48 14.63
CA PRO A 160 -0.93 -21.50 13.94
C PRO A 160 -1.21 -21.62 12.43
N ALA A 161 -2.34 -21.11 11.94
CA ALA A 161 -2.65 -21.09 10.51
C ALA A 161 -1.90 -19.99 9.74
N VAL A 162 -1.32 -19.00 10.43
CA VAL A 162 -0.57 -17.91 9.82
C VAL A 162 0.91 -18.25 9.77
N GLY A 163 1.49 -18.31 8.56
CA GLY A 163 2.91 -18.56 8.33
C GLY A 163 3.75 -17.29 8.20
N VAL A 164 3.18 -16.22 7.62
CA VAL A 164 3.89 -14.95 7.34
C VAL A 164 3.05 -13.76 7.76
N LEU A 165 3.69 -12.75 8.35
CA LEU A 165 3.08 -11.46 8.68
C LEU A 165 3.54 -10.39 7.67
N LEU A 166 2.60 -9.65 7.09
CA LEU A 166 2.86 -8.66 6.05
C LEU A 166 2.30 -7.28 6.43
N PHE A 167 3.09 -6.23 6.24
CA PHE A 167 2.82 -4.89 6.76
C PHE A 167 3.11 -3.75 5.77
N ASP A 168 2.32 -2.68 5.84
CA ASP A 168 2.73 -1.34 5.42
C ASP A 168 3.18 -0.49 6.62
N VAL A 169 4.12 0.41 6.43
CA VAL A 169 4.49 1.43 7.42
C VAL A 169 4.37 2.78 6.73
N MET A 170 3.36 3.56 7.11
CA MET A 170 3.08 4.87 6.51
C MET A 170 3.66 5.97 7.38
N LEU A 171 4.42 6.88 6.76
CA LEU A 171 5.02 8.05 7.40
C LEU A 171 4.30 9.33 6.97
N GLY A 172 4.80 10.46 7.47
CA GLY A 172 4.35 11.80 7.11
C GLY A 172 3.47 12.44 8.16
N TYR A 173 2.96 13.62 7.83
CA TYR A 173 2.12 14.40 8.72
C TYR A 173 0.81 13.66 9.04
N GLY A 174 0.46 13.63 10.33
CA GLY A 174 -0.71 12.92 10.83
C GLY A 174 -0.49 11.42 11.06
N ALA A 175 0.63 10.84 10.65
CA ALA A 175 0.99 9.49 11.09
C ALA A 175 1.57 9.50 12.51
N HIS A 176 1.61 8.33 13.15
CA HIS A 176 2.27 8.13 14.45
C HIS A 176 3.72 8.67 14.41
N ALA A 177 4.23 9.15 15.55
CA ALA A 177 5.57 9.76 15.62
C ALA A 177 6.71 8.74 15.41
N ASP A 178 6.48 7.49 15.78
CA ASP A 178 7.41 6.38 15.56
C ASP A 178 6.66 5.07 15.19
N PRO A 179 6.22 4.92 13.94
CA PRO A 179 5.43 3.75 13.52
C PRO A 179 6.28 2.46 13.48
N ALA A 180 7.58 2.54 13.17
CA ALA A 180 8.47 1.39 13.23
C ALA A 180 8.64 0.87 14.66
N GLY A 181 8.90 1.74 15.63
CA GLY A 181 9.07 1.33 17.03
C GLY A 181 7.84 0.62 17.58
N VAL A 182 6.64 1.11 17.27
CA VAL A 182 5.40 0.46 17.68
C VAL A 182 5.20 -0.90 17.01
N LEU A 183 5.47 -1.02 15.71
CA LEU A 183 5.40 -2.30 15.01
C LEU A 183 6.40 -3.33 15.60
N ILE A 184 7.63 -2.90 15.88
CA ILE A 184 8.67 -3.75 16.50
C ILE A 184 8.21 -4.24 17.87
N ALA A 185 7.62 -3.36 18.68
CA ALA A 185 7.09 -3.72 20.00
C ALA A 185 5.95 -4.75 19.89
N ALA A 186 5.03 -4.58 18.93
CA ALA A 186 3.93 -5.52 18.69
C ALA A 186 4.39 -6.89 18.16
N LEU A 187 5.52 -6.92 17.44
CA LEU A 187 6.15 -8.15 16.96
C LEU A 187 7.01 -8.87 18.01
N LYS A 188 7.19 -8.29 19.21
CA LYS A 188 8.03 -8.88 20.25
C LYS A 188 7.56 -10.30 20.60
N GLY A 189 8.43 -11.28 20.37
CA GLY A 189 8.15 -12.69 20.61
C GLY A 189 7.46 -13.43 19.47
N ALA A 190 7.12 -12.74 18.37
CA ALA A 190 6.64 -13.41 17.16
C ALA A 190 7.77 -14.25 16.55
N GLN A 191 7.49 -15.53 16.26
CA GLN A 191 8.44 -16.47 15.67
C GLN A 191 8.19 -16.70 14.16
N LYS A 192 7.56 -15.72 13.51
CA LYS A 192 7.13 -15.79 12.11
C LYS A 192 7.87 -14.74 11.29
N PRO A 193 8.20 -15.01 10.01
CA PRO A 193 8.73 -13.99 9.12
C PRO A 193 7.80 -12.78 9.07
N ALA A 194 8.38 -11.61 9.37
CA ALA A 194 7.72 -10.31 9.23
C ALA A 194 8.29 -9.59 8.00
N ILE A 195 7.41 -9.18 7.10
CA ILE A 195 7.77 -8.51 5.85
C ILE A 195 7.04 -7.16 5.82
N ALA A 196 7.73 -6.09 5.42
CA ALA A 196 7.14 -4.76 5.38
C ALA A 196 7.59 -3.95 4.16
N SER A 197 6.77 -2.96 3.80
CA SER A 197 7.19 -1.82 2.97
C SER A 197 6.98 -0.51 3.74
N VAL A 198 7.84 0.48 3.52
CA VAL A 198 7.73 1.80 4.17
C VAL A 198 7.38 2.84 3.11
N THR A 199 6.21 3.46 3.27
CA THR A 199 5.71 4.54 2.41
C THR A 199 5.94 5.88 3.11
N GLY A 200 6.85 6.68 2.56
CA GLY A 200 7.24 7.97 3.11
C GLY A 200 8.54 8.46 2.48
N THR A 201 9.07 9.56 3.01
CA THR A 201 10.23 10.27 2.49
C THR A 201 11.23 10.58 3.60
N GLU A 202 12.45 10.96 3.22
CA GLU A 202 13.46 11.39 4.19
C GLU A 202 13.07 12.73 4.85
N GLN A 203 12.23 13.54 4.20
CA GLN A 203 11.75 14.81 4.72
C GLN A 203 10.56 14.68 5.68
N ASP A 204 9.95 13.50 5.80
CA ASP A 204 8.87 13.28 6.75
C ASP A 204 9.38 13.37 8.20
N PRO A 205 8.53 13.77 9.17
CA PRO A 205 8.93 13.92 10.57
C PRO A 205 9.61 12.68 11.16
N GLN A 206 9.19 11.49 10.73
CA GLN A 206 9.69 10.20 11.21
C GLN A 206 11.02 9.79 10.56
N ARG A 207 11.39 10.42 9.43
CA ARG A 207 12.52 10.11 8.55
C ARG A 207 12.55 8.67 8.03
N TRP A 208 12.33 8.50 6.73
CA TRP A 208 12.28 7.19 6.09
C TRP A 208 13.49 6.30 6.42
N SER A 209 14.71 6.82 6.34
CA SER A 209 15.92 6.01 6.56
C SER A 209 16.02 5.43 7.97
N LEU A 210 15.61 6.19 9.00
CA LEU A 210 15.63 5.75 10.40
C LEU A 210 14.61 4.63 10.65
N GLN A 211 13.39 4.80 10.12
CA GLN A 211 12.30 3.83 10.26
C GLN A 211 12.68 2.50 9.59
N VAL A 212 13.25 2.54 8.38
CA VAL A 212 13.72 1.35 7.66
C VAL A 212 14.87 0.66 8.42
N ALA A 213 15.84 1.42 8.92
CA ALA A 213 16.98 0.88 9.66
C ALA A 213 16.53 0.17 10.95
N ALA A 214 15.60 0.77 11.70
CA ALA A 214 15.05 0.19 12.92
C ALA A 214 14.33 -1.15 12.65
N LEU A 215 13.46 -1.19 11.62
CA LEU A 215 12.74 -2.40 11.22
C LEU A 215 13.72 -3.53 10.83
N ARG A 216 14.73 -3.22 10.03
CA ARG A 216 15.74 -4.20 9.61
C ARG A 216 16.57 -4.71 10.79
N ALA A 217 16.96 -3.83 11.72
CA ALA A 217 17.68 -4.21 12.93
C ALA A 217 16.86 -5.15 13.83
N ALA A 218 15.53 -5.01 13.82
CA ALA A 218 14.59 -5.90 14.50
C ALA A 218 14.27 -7.20 13.74
N GLY A 219 14.89 -7.45 12.58
CA GLY A 219 14.69 -8.67 11.79
C GLY A 219 13.50 -8.61 10.82
N VAL A 220 12.86 -7.45 10.62
CA VAL A 220 11.81 -7.30 9.61
C VAL A 220 12.43 -7.18 8.22
N HIS A 221 11.92 -7.96 7.27
CA HIS A 221 12.32 -7.87 5.87
C HIS A 221 11.65 -6.67 5.20
N VAL A 222 12.38 -5.55 5.11
CA VAL A 222 11.88 -4.34 4.46
C VAL A 222 12.24 -4.31 2.98
N THR A 223 11.23 -4.37 2.12
CA THR A 223 11.37 -4.37 0.66
C THR A 223 11.19 -2.95 0.06
N PRO A 224 11.63 -2.71 -1.20
CA PRO A 224 11.57 -1.38 -1.82
C PRO A 224 10.15 -0.90 -2.16
N SER A 225 9.16 -1.79 -2.23
CA SER A 225 7.77 -1.42 -2.49
C SER A 225 6.79 -2.44 -1.89
N ASN A 226 5.54 -2.02 -1.74
CA ASN A 226 4.47 -2.89 -1.27
C ASN A 226 4.27 -4.13 -2.16
N ALA A 227 4.36 -3.96 -3.48
CA ALA A 227 4.31 -5.09 -4.39
C ALA A 227 5.45 -6.09 -4.16
N HIS A 228 6.69 -5.61 -3.97
CA HIS A 228 7.82 -6.49 -3.63
C HIS A 228 7.62 -7.19 -2.28
N ALA A 229 7.02 -6.51 -1.30
CA ALA A 229 6.67 -7.09 0.00
C ALA A 229 5.69 -8.26 -0.15
N ALA A 230 4.61 -8.05 -0.92
CA ALA A 230 3.59 -9.06 -1.17
C ALA A 230 4.12 -10.24 -2.00
N MET A 231 4.96 -9.99 -3.01
CA MET A 231 5.61 -11.05 -3.81
C MET A 231 6.55 -11.89 -2.95
N LEU A 232 7.34 -11.25 -2.06
CA LEU A 232 8.18 -11.98 -1.12
C LEU A 232 7.32 -12.85 -0.20
N ALA A 233 6.25 -12.31 0.39
CA ALA A 233 5.35 -13.07 1.26
C ALA A 233 4.72 -14.27 0.54
N ALA A 234 4.21 -14.08 -0.68
CA ALA A 234 3.67 -15.15 -1.52
C ALA A 234 4.71 -16.24 -1.81
N SER A 235 5.96 -15.85 -2.07
CA SER A 235 7.05 -16.78 -2.36
C SER A 235 7.46 -17.65 -1.17
N VAL A 236 7.05 -17.29 0.06
CA VAL A 236 7.50 -17.93 1.30
C VAL A 236 6.50 -18.94 1.84
N VAL A 237 5.22 -18.74 1.60
CA VAL A 237 4.19 -19.68 2.05
C VAL A 237 4.11 -20.91 1.14
N SER A 238 3.63 -22.01 1.72
CA SER A 238 3.35 -23.30 1.07
C SER A 238 2.19 -24.01 1.76
#